data_AF-A0AAD3M375-F1
#
_entry.id   AF-A0AAD3M375-F1
#
_cell.length_a   1.000
_cell.length_b   1.000
_cell.length_c   1.000
_cell.angle_alpha   90.00
_cell.angle_beta   90.00
_cell.angle_gamma   90.00
#
_symmetry.space_group_name_H-M   'P 1'
#
loop_
_entity.id
_entity.type
_entity.pdbx_description
1 polymer ?
#
loop_
_entity_poly.entity_id
_entity_poly.type
_entity_poly.pdbx_seq_one_letter_code
_entity_poly.pdbx_strand_id
1 'polypeptide(L)'
;MLVPGAGEPNFDALDANPYRSAKQRQEWEVKALLEKIQPELISLNPNELGQVDHTTFQQRHQDRVQALGFDPLAKDRFTPKYKKKGRSSAGNIERRKKQVAHEDQRDIIRQTVEDKMKMEKERQEKEKKKAELSGQKSALDRFKK
;
A
#
# COMPACT_ATOMS: atom_id res chain seq x y z
N MET A 1 48.99 16.92 -5.90
CA MET A 1 48.89 15.53 -6.37
C MET A 1 48.10 15.55 -7.67
N LEU A 2 48.66 15.04 -8.77
CA LEU A 2 48.00 14.99 -10.07
C LEU A 2 47.49 13.55 -10.27
N VAL A 3 46.18 13.38 -10.43
CA VAL A 3 45.57 12.06 -10.66
C VAL A 3 45.15 11.99 -12.14
N PRO A 4 45.91 11.31 -13.00
CA PRO A 4 45.53 11.14 -14.40
C PRO A 4 44.25 10.29 -14.52
N GLY A 5 43.36 10.69 -15.43
CA GLY A 5 42.08 10.01 -15.65
C GLY A 5 40.93 10.45 -14.71
N ALA A 6 41.18 11.39 -13.79
CA ALA A 6 40.13 12.02 -13.01
C ALA A 6 39.63 13.31 -13.68
N GLY A 7 38.31 13.50 -13.71
CA GLY A 7 37.65 14.68 -14.29
C GLY A 7 36.96 14.39 -15.63
N GLU A 8 36.03 15.26 -16.00
CA GLU A 8 35.30 15.17 -17.26
C GLU A 8 35.96 16.07 -18.31
N PRO A 9 36.53 15.50 -19.40
CA PRO A 9 37.26 16.30 -20.39
C PRO A 9 36.32 17.19 -21.23
N ASN A 10 35.09 16.73 -21.47
CA ASN A 10 34.08 17.44 -22.24
C ASN A 10 33.08 18.09 -21.28
N PHE A 11 33.34 19.33 -20.87
CA PHE A 11 32.46 20.05 -19.97
C PHE A 11 31.26 20.66 -20.72
N ASP A 12 30.12 20.78 -20.02
CA ASP A 12 28.98 21.56 -20.51
C ASP A 12 29.23 23.06 -20.24
N ALA A 13 29.39 23.84 -21.32
CA ALA A 13 29.65 25.26 -21.24
C ALA A 13 28.45 26.09 -20.73
N LEU A 14 27.23 25.58 -20.78
CA LEU A 14 26.04 26.28 -20.28
C LEU A 14 25.85 26.09 -18.78
N ASP A 15 26.23 24.93 -18.25
CA ASP A 15 26.12 24.63 -16.83
C ASP A 15 27.32 25.17 -16.05
N ALA A 16 28.54 24.68 -16.37
CA ALA A 16 29.74 24.97 -15.62
C ALA A 16 30.96 25.23 -16.53
N ASN A 17 31.03 26.43 -17.12
CA ASN A 17 32.18 26.84 -17.95
C ASN A 17 33.38 27.32 -17.12
N PRO A 18 34.53 26.62 -17.16
CA PRO A 18 35.75 27.04 -16.46
C PRO A 18 36.35 28.36 -16.99
N TYR A 19 36.11 28.67 -18.26
CA TYR A 19 36.69 29.82 -18.98
C TYR A 19 35.70 30.99 -19.12
N ARG A 20 34.73 31.13 -18.22
CA ARG A 20 33.68 32.16 -18.30
C ARG A 20 34.21 33.59 -18.21
N SER A 21 33.74 34.46 -19.11
CA SER A 21 34.00 35.91 -19.09
C SER A 21 33.21 36.62 -17.97
N ALA A 22 33.54 37.89 -17.70
CA ALA A 22 32.86 38.68 -16.67
C ALA A 22 31.36 38.86 -16.94
N LYS A 23 30.97 39.09 -18.21
CA LYS A 23 29.56 39.23 -18.61
C LYS A 23 28.79 37.92 -18.45
N GLN A 24 29.34 36.82 -18.99
CA GLN A 24 28.78 35.49 -18.81
C GLN A 24 28.63 35.13 -17.33
N ARG A 25 29.55 35.63 -16.48
CA ARG A 25 29.46 35.41 -15.05
C ARG A 25 28.22 36.07 -14.44
N GLN A 26 28.01 37.34 -14.74
CA GLN A 26 26.87 38.12 -14.25
C GLN A 26 25.54 37.53 -14.74
N GLU A 27 25.44 37.18 -16.03
CA GLU A 27 24.23 36.59 -16.60
C GLU A 27 23.89 35.23 -15.97
N TRP A 28 24.89 34.37 -15.77
CA TRP A 28 24.69 33.07 -15.14
C TRP A 28 24.29 33.21 -13.67
N GLU A 29 24.82 34.20 -12.94
CA GLU A 29 24.41 34.45 -11.55
C GLU A 29 22.95 34.88 -11.46
N VAL A 30 22.52 35.78 -12.34
CA VAL A 30 21.10 36.17 -12.44
C VAL A 30 20.22 34.97 -12.77
N LYS A 31 20.63 34.16 -13.75
CA LYS A 31 19.88 32.96 -14.15
C LYS A 31 19.80 31.93 -13.00
N ALA A 32 20.91 31.65 -12.33
CA ALA A 32 20.97 30.74 -11.20
C ALA A 32 20.09 31.19 -10.02
N LEU A 33 19.97 32.50 -9.80
CA LEU A 33 19.07 33.05 -8.78
C LEU A 33 17.59 32.89 -9.17
N LEU A 34 17.25 33.08 -10.44
CA LEU A 34 15.87 32.92 -10.93
C LEU A 34 15.44 31.45 -10.96
N GLU A 35 16.34 30.55 -11.32
CA GLU A 35 16.10 29.10 -11.41
C GLU A 35 16.30 28.39 -10.06
N LYS A 36 16.63 29.14 -8.99
CA LYS A 36 16.88 28.57 -7.66
C LYS A 36 15.66 27.79 -7.16
N ILE A 37 15.88 26.51 -6.93
CA ILE A 37 14.89 25.58 -6.41
C ILE A 37 14.54 25.93 -4.95
N GLN A 38 13.25 25.89 -4.63
CA GLN A 38 12.75 26.12 -3.26
C GLN A 38 13.12 24.95 -2.34
N PRO A 39 13.36 25.18 -1.03
CA PRO A 39 13.79 24.12 -0.11
C PRO A 39 12.78 22.97 -0.01
N GLU A 40 11.48 23.25 -0.14
CA GLU A 40 10.40 22.25 -0.09
C GLU A 40 10.45 21.24 -1.25
N LEU A 41 11.17 21.56 -2.34
CA LEU A 41 11.30 20.70 -3.52
C LEU A 41 12.50 19.75 -3.43
N ILE A 42 13.27 19.79 -2.33
CA ILE A 42 14.41 18.90 -2.11
C ILE A 42 13.88 17.57 -1.58
N SER A 43 13.74 16.58 -2.46
CA SER A 43 13.31 15.22 -2.13
C SER A 43 14.40 14.19 -2.42
N LEU A 44 14.17 12.94 -1.99
CA LEU A 44 15.09 11.84 -2.25
C LEU A 44 15.19 11.53 -3.75
N ASN A 45 14.06 11.54 -4.46
CA ASN A 45 14.02 11.33 -5.90
C ASN A 45 13.60 12.62 -6.62
N PRO A 46 14.47 13.24 -7.43
CA PRO A 46 14.19 14.52 -8.09
C PRO A 46 13.05 14.45 -9.13
N ASN A 47 12.70 13.26 -9.60
CA ASN A 47 11.63 13.03 -10.58
C ASN A 47 10.22 12.93 -9.96
N GLU A 48 10.08 13.09 -8.64
CA GLU A 48 8.79 12.97 -7.95
C GLU A 48 7.83 14.12 -8.25
N LEU A 49 8.34 15.32 -8.55
CA LEU A 49 7.51 16.50 -8.82
C LEU A 49 6.57 16.33 -10.03
N GLY A 50 6.95 15.47 -10.99
CA GLY A 50 6.13 15.17 -12.16
C GLY A 50 5.06 14.09 -11.92
N GLN A 51 5.00 13.50 -10.73
CA GLN A 51 4.11 12.39 -10.43
C GLN A 51 2.79 12.88 -9.83
N VAL A 52 1.73 12.08 -10.02
CA VAL A 52 0.43 12.34 -9.43
C VAL A 52 0.37 11.67 -8.06
N ASP A 53 -0.07 12.41 -7.05
CA ASP A 53 -0.36 11.82 -5.74
C ASP A 53 -1.53 10.82 -5.87
N HIS A 54 -1.20 9.54 -5.69
CA HIS A 54 -2.15 8.45 -5.79
C HIS A 54 -3.25 8.53 -4.73
N THR A 55 -2.97 9.08 -3.56
CA THR A 55 -3.92 9.11 -2.44
C THR A 55 -5.06 10.09 -2.71
N THR A 56 -4.73 11.34 -3.03
CA THR A 56 -5.73 12.34 -3.44
C THR A 56 -6.42 11.96 -4.75
N PHE A 57 -5.72 11.32 -5.70
CA PHE A 57 -6.37 10.81 -6.90
C PHE A 57 -7.44 9.76 -6.59
N GLN A 58 -7.14 8.80 -5.71
CA GLN A 58 -8.10 7.77 -5.29
C GLN A 58 -9.30 8.37 -4.55
N GLN A 59 -9.09 9.33 -3.66
CA GLN A 59 -10.18 10.02 -2.96
C GLN A 59 -11.11 10.75 -3.95
N ARG A 60 -10.54 11.58 -4.83
CA ARG A 60 -11.30 12.29 -5.87
C ARG A 60 -12.05 11.33 -6.79
N HIS A 61 -11.45 10.18 -7.09
CA HIS A 61 -12.12 9.12 -7.85
C HIS A 61 -13.31 8.57 -7.08
N GLN A 62 -13.14 8.18 -5.81
CA GLN A 62 -14.23 7.65 -4.99
C GLN A 62 -15.39 8.64 -4.85
N ASP A 63 -15.10 9.92 -4.58
CA ASP A 63 -16.13 10.97 -4.47
C ASP A 63 -16.92 11.11 -5.77
N ARG A 64 -16.21 11.05 -6.92
CA ARG A 64 -16.84 11.08 -8.24
C ARG A 64 -17.72 9.85 -8.48
N VAL A 65 -17.26 8.66 -8.12
CA VAL A 65 -18.04 7.41 -8.25
C VAL A 65 -19.30 7.48 -7.38
N GLN A 66 -19.19 7.99 -6.15
CA GLN A 66 -20.33 8.16 -5.25
C GLN A 66 -21.35 9.15 -5.80
N ALA A 67 -20.89 10.28 -6.35
CA ALA A 67 -21.77 11.29 -6.93
C ALA A 67 -22.49 10.80 -8.21
N LEU A 68 -21.80 10.04 -9.06
CA LEU A 68 -22.35 9.51 -10.31
C LEU A 68 -23.17 8.23 -10.10
N GLY A 69 -22.95 7.51 -9.00
CA GLY A 69 -23.56 6.20 -8.76
C GLY A 69 -23.02 5.07 -9.65
N PHE A 70 -22.06 5.35 -10.54
CA PHE A 70 -21.33 4.36 -11.33
C PHE A 70 -19.87 4.80 -11.49
N ASP A 71 -18.97 3.84 -11.71
CA ASP A 71 -17.56 4.12 -11.91
C ASP A 71 -17.23 4.28 -13.42
N PRO A 72 -16.86 5.49 -13.89
CA PRO A 72 -16.51 5.73 -15.28
C PRO A 72 -15.17 5.12 -15.70
N LEU A 73 -14.28 4.80 -14.75
CA LEU A 73 -12.99 4.16 -15.01
C LEU A 73 -13.00 2.65 -14.68
N ALA A 74 -14.15 2.11 -14.25
CA ALA A 74 -14.25 0.69 -14.01
C ALA A 74 -13.97 -0.08 -15.30
N LYS A 75 -12.96 -0.95 -15.24
CA LYS A 75 -12.71 -1.89 -16.32
C LYS A 75 -13.87 -2.87 -16.36
N ASP A 76 -14.43 -3.05 -17.56
CA ASP A 76 -15.46 -4.06 -17.77
C ASP A 76 -14.99 -5.42 -17.27
N ARG A 77 -15.94 -6.18 -16.72
CA ARG A 77 -15.67 -7.58 -16.34
C ARG A 77 -15.13 -8.29 -17.57
N PHE A 78 -14.00 -8.97 -17.41
CA PHE A 78 -13.36 -9.68 -18.51
C PHE A 78 -14.35 -10.65 -19.16
N THR A 79 -14.65 -10.40 -20.43
CA THR A 79 -15.49 -11.26 -21.26
C THR A 79 -14.61 -11.96 -22.29
N PRO A 80 -14.49 -13.29 -22.26
CA PRO A 80 -13.60 -13.99 -23.17
C PRO A 80 -14.15 -13.92 -24.60
N LYS A 81 -13.45 -13.18 -25.48
CA LYS A 81 -13.81 -13.00 -26.90
C LYS A 81 -13.83 -14.32 -27.68
N TYR A 82 -13.02 -15.30 -27.30
CA TYR A 82 -12.93 -16.60 -27.96
C TYR A 82 -13.21 -17.76 -26.99
N LYS A 83 -14.24 -18.55 -27.31
CA LYS A 83 -14.57 -19.79 -26.59
C LYS A 83 -13.73 -20.96 -27.15
N LYS A 84 -12.43 -20.98 -26.84
CA LYS A 84 -11.64 -22.20 -27.08
C LYS A 84 -12.12 -23.31 -26.14
N LYS A 85 -12.44 -24.49 -26.66
CA LYS A 85 -12.84 -25.66 -25.86
C LYS A 85 -11.58 -26.30 -25.27
N GLY A 86 -11.59 -26.61 -23.96
CA GLY A 86 -10.50 -27.34 -23.31
C GLY A 86 -10.09 -26.79 -21.94
N ARG A 87 -9.02 -27.39 -21.38
CA ARG A 87 -8.51 -27.15 -20.03
C ARG A 87 -7.94 -25.73 -19.83
N SER A 88 -7.48 -25.09 -20.91
CA SER A 88 -6.94 -23.72 -20.95
C SER A 88 -7.93 -22.69 -21.52
N SER A 89 -9.24 -23.00 -21.53
CA SER A 89 -10.25 -22.02 -21.92
C SER A 89 -10.24 -20.84 -20.95
N ALA A 90 -10.49 -19.63 -21.48
CA ALA A 90 -10.45 -18.40 -20.69
C ALA A 90 -11.41 -18.43 -19.48
N GLY A 91 -12.59 -19.05 -19.63
CA GLY A 91 -13.53 -19.23 -18.52
C GLY A 91 -13.04 -20.21 -17.45
N ASN A 92 -12.34 -21.29 -17.83
CA ASN A 92 -11.76 -22.22 -16.85
C ASN A 92 -10.57 -21.60 -16.11
N ILE A 93 -9.79 -20.74 -16.78
CA ILE A 93 -8.68 -19.99 -16.17
C ILE A 93 -9.23 -18.97 -15.16
N GLU A 94 -10.27 -18.20 -15.51
CA GLU A 94 -10.90 -17.29 -14.57
C GLU A 94 -11.53 -18.00 -13.36
N ARG A 95 -12.20 -19.13 -13.58
CA ARG A 95 -12.76 -19.92 -12.47
C ARG A 95 -11.68 -20.37 -11.50
N ARG A 96 -10.53 -20.83 -12.02
CA ARG A 96 -9.38 -21.22 -11.17
C ARG A 96 -8.83 -20.02 -10.41
N LYS A 97 -8.65 -18.87 -11.07
CA LYS A 97 -8.22 -17.62 -10.41
C LYS A 97 -9.19 -17.20 -9.31
N LYS A 98 -10.51 -17.27 -9.55
CA LYS A 98 -11.53 -16.93 -8.54
C LYS A 98 -11.55 -17.88 -7.34
N GLN A 99 -11.28 -19.18 -7.55
CA GLN A 99 -11.17 -20.14 -6.45
C GLN A 99 -10.01 -19.84 -5.51
N VAL A 100 -8.87 -19.39 -6.06
CA VAL A 100 -7.64 -19.07 -5.32
C VAL A 100 -7.65 -17.63 -4.78
N ALA A 101 -8.39 -16.71 -5.40
CA ALA A 101 -8.35 -15.28 -5.06
C ALA A 101 -8.72 -14.93 -3.60
N HIS A 102 -9.44 -15.81 -2.90
CA HIS A 102 -9.87 -15.60 -1.51
C HIS A 102 -9.23 -16.60 -0.53
N GLU A 103 -8.16 -17.29 -0.92
CA GLU A 103 -7.50 -18.29 -0.07
C GLU A 103 -6.95 -17.65 1.20
N ASP A 104 -6.20 -16.55 1.07
CA ASP A 104 -5.66 -15.79 2.21
C ASP A 104 -6.76 -15.28 3.17
N GLN A 105 -7.86 -14.78 2.62
CA GLN A 105 -9.01 -14.32 3.41
C GLN A 105 -9.70 -15.48 4.15
N ARG A 106 -9.79 -16.65 3.52
CA ARG A 106 -10.42 -17.83 4.14
C ARG A 106 -9.60 -18.35 5.31
N ASP A 107 -8.29 -18.33 5.23
CA ASP A 107 -7.43 -18.80 6.32
C ASP A 107 -7.50 -17.88 7.53
N ILE A 108 -7.54 -16.56 7.31
CA ILE A 108 -7.80 -15.58 8.38
C ILE A 108 -9.19 -15.81 9.02
N ILE A 109 -10.22 -16.04 8.21
CA ILE A 109 -11.58 -16.31 8.71
C ILE A 109 -11.61 -17.62 9.51
N ARG A 110 -10.93 -18.67 9.05
CA ARG A 110 -10.84 -19.95 9.79
C ARG A 110 -10.17 -19.78 11.14
N GLN A 111 -9.01 -19.14 11.19
CA GLN A 111 -8.29 -18.90 12.45
C GLN A 111 -9.16 -18.09 13.43
N THR A 112 -9.78 -17.00 12.96
CA THR A 112 -10.65 -16.17 13.80
C THR A 112 -11.88 -16.92 14.31
N VAL A 113 -12.46 -17.83 13.52
CA VAL A 113 -13.59 -18.67 13.95
C VAL A 113 -13.13 -19.74 14.95
N GLU A 114 -11.98 -20.39 14.72
CA GLU A 114 -11.42 -21.38 15.63
C GLU A 114 -11.07 -20.78 17.00
N ASP A 115 -10.46 -19.59 17.01
CA ASP A 115 -10.14 -18.87 18.25
C ASP A 115 -11.41 -18.48 19.01
N LYS A 116 -12.44 -17.99 18.30
CA LYS A 116 -13.75 -17.71 18.91
C LYS A 116 -14.38 -18.97 19.52
N MET A 117 -14.34 -20.10 18.82
CA MET A 117 -14.86 -21.37 19.35
C MET A 117 -14.08 -21.87 20.57
N LYS A 118 -12.75 -21.74 20.59
CA LYS A 118 -11.94 -22.11 21.76
C LYS A 118 -12.28 -21.23 22.97
N MET A 119 -12.35 -19.91 22.77
CA MET A 119 -12.73 -18.96 23.81
C MET A 119 -14.13 -19.24 24.36
N GLU A 120 -15.08 -19.62 23.50
CA GLU A 120 -16.44 -19.96 23.91
C GLU A 120 -16.50 -21.29 24.68
N LYS A 121 -15.74 -22.32 24.26
CA LYS A 121 -15.60 -23.58 25.00
C LYS A 121 -14.97 -23.37 26.38
N GLU A 122 -13.89 -22.58 26.48
CA GLU A 122 -13.28 -22.25 27.77
C GLU A 122 -14.24 -21.49 28.69
N ARG A 123 -15.06 -20.58 28.15
CA ARG A 123 -16.11 -19.91 28.92
C ARG A 123 -17.15 -20.89 29.43
N GLN A 124 -17.64 -21.79 28.58
CA GLN A 124 -18.62 -22.82 28.97
C GLN A 124 -18.03 -23.79 30.01
N GLU A 125 -16.77 -24.18 29.89
CA GLU A 125 -16.10 -25.01 30.89
C GLU A 125 -15.89 -24.29 32.23
N LYS A 126 -15.55 -22.99 32.20
CA LYS A 126 -15.46 -22.17 33.42
C LYS A 126 -16.83 -22.01 34.08
N GLU A 127 -17.89 -21.82 33.30
CA GLU A 127 -19.27 -21.76 33.82
C GLU A 127 -19.72 -23.10 34.41
N LYS A 128 -19.44 -24.22 33.75
CA LYS A 128 -19.71 -25.57 34.29
C LYS A 128 -18.95 -25.83 35.58
N LYS A 129 -17.64 -25.56 35.62
CA LYS A 129 -16.82 -25.68 36.84
C LYS A 129 -17.33 -24.78 37.96
N LYS A 130 -17.76 -23.56 37.65
CA LYS A 130 -18.33 -22.62 38.64
C LYS A 130 -19.69 -23.12 39.16
N ALA A 131 -20.53 -23.70 38.31
CA ALA A 131 -21.80 -24.30 38.70
C ALA A 131 -21.58 -25.55 39.58
N GLU A 132 -20.62 -26.41 39.23
CA GLU A 132 -20.19 -27.56 40.05
C GLU A 132 -19.66 -27.12 41.42
N LEU A 133 -18.82 -26.07 41.47
CA LEU A 133 -18.30 -25.50 42.72
C LEU A 133 -19.42 -24.87 43.58
N SER A 134 -20.45 -24.28 42.96
CA SER A 134 -21.59 -23.72 43.70
C SER A 134 -22.56 -24.77 44.25
N GLY A 135 -22.56 -25.98 43.67
CA GLY A 135 -23.36 -27.12 44.16
C GLY A 135 -22.74 -27.83 45.35
N GLN A 136 -21.43 -27.69 45.56
CA GLN A 136 -20.72 -28.23 46.71
C GLN A 136 -20.63 -27.19 47.83
N LYS A 137 -21.15 -27.53 49.03
CA LYS A 137 -21.05 -26.65 50.21
C LYS A 137 -19.58 -26.52 50.62
N SER A 138 -19.05 -25.30 50.56
CA SER A 138 -17.67 -25.01 50.95
C SER A 138 -17.49 -25.14 52.47
N ALA A 139 -16.32 -25.63 52.91
CA ALA A 139 -15.99 -25.73 54.33
C ALA A 139 -16.09 -24.37 55.07
N LEU A 140 -15.91 -23.26 54.35
CA LEU A 140 -16.02 -21.89 54.87
C LEU A 140 -17.46 -21.36 54.93
N ASP A 141 -18.43 -21.96 54.24
CA ASP A 141 -19.84 -21.53 54.33
C ASP A 141 -20.48 -21.84 55.69
N ARG A 142 -19.85 -22.68 56.51
CA ARG A 142 -20.25 -22.97 57.89
C ARG A 142 -20.10 -21.79 58.86
N PHE A 143 -19.34 -20.77 58.46
CA PHE A 143 -19.06 -19.59 59.29
C PHE A 143 -19.81 -18.33 58.83
N LYS A 144 -20.63 -18.42 57.78
CA LYS A 144 -21.54 -17.32 57.41
C LYS A 144 -22.74 -17.36 58.37
N LYS A 145 -22.79 -16.37 59.26
CA LYS A 145 -23.85 -16.14 60.24
C LYS A 145 -25.05 -15.44 59.60
#